data_AF-A0A392RMP5-F1
#
_entry.id   AF-A0A392RMP5-F1
#
_cell.length_a   1.000
_cell.length_b   1.000
_cell.length_c   1.000
_cell.angle_alpha   90.00
_cell.angle_beta   90.00
_cell.angle_gamma   90.00
#
_symmetry.space_group_name_H-M   'P 1'
#
loop_
_entity.id
_entity.type
_entity.pdbx_description
1 polymer ?
#
loop_
_entity_poly.entity_id
_entity_poly.type
_entity_poly.pdbx_seq_one_letter_code
_entity_poly.pdbx_strand_id
1 'polypeptide(L)'
;RGVWVWRHQLRAWEEEMLGECQTLLLSISLQDHIQDRWQWRPDPDIGYTVRGAYQLLTAQDTVTLDAAAGLIWHPRVPLKVSIFAWRLLRDRLPTRA
;
A
#
# COMPACT_ATOMS: atom_id res chain seq x y z
N ARG A 1 13.94 13.31 35.97
CA ARG A 1 14.25 12.56 34.73
C ARG A 1 13.83 11.11 34.97
N GLY A 2 12.73 10.67 34.39
CA GLY A 2 12.33 9.26 34.46
C GLY A 2 13.18 8.47 33.45
N VAL A 3 13.82 7.41 33.90
CA VAL A 3 14.48 6.47 32.99
C VAL A 3 13.40 5.54 32.46
N TRP A 4 13.12 5.61 31.17
CA TRP A 4 12.21 4.66 30.52
C TRP A 4 12.91 3.31 30.46
N VAL A 5 12.30 2.29 31.08
CA VAL A 5 12.80 0.92 31.06
C VAL A 5 11.68 0.02 30.53
N TRP A 6 12.02 -0.85 29.59
CA TRP A 6 11.09 -1.85 29.07
C TRP A 6 10.64 -2.80 30.18
N ARG A 7 9.36 -3.20 30.16
CA ARG A 7 8.81 -4.11 31.18
C ARG A 7 9.34 -5.54 31.08
N HIS A 8 9.83 -5.93 29.90
CA HIS A 8 10.51 -7.20 29.65
C HIS A 8 11.64 -6.98 28.63
N GLN A 9 12.51 -7.98 28.50
CA GLN A 9 13.52 -8.02 27.44
C GLN A 9 12.84 -8.11 26.08
N LEU A 10 13.24 -7.27 25.15
CA LEU A 10 12.72 -7.29 23.79
C LEU A 10 13.14 -8.60 23.11
N ARG A 11 12.23 -9.18 22.33
CA ARG A 11 12.55 -10.28 21.43
C ARG A 11 13.37 -9.74 20.27
N ALA A 12 14.13 -10.60 19.60
CA ALA A 12 14.97 -10.20 18.46
C ALA A 12 14.21 -9.40 17.38
N TRP A 13 12.97 -9.79 17.06
CA TRP A 13 12.14 -9.05 16.10
C TRP A 13 11.61 -7.71 16.65
N GLU A 14 11.43 -7.57 17.96
CA GLU A 14 11.05 -6.30 18.58
C GLU A 14 12.22 -5.31 18.57
N GLU A 15 13.45 -5.80 18.77
CA GLU A 15 14.67 -4.99 18.62
C GLU A 15 14.87 -4.51 17.19
N GLU A 16 14.61 -5.38 16.21
CA GLU A 16 14.63 -5.03 14.79
C GLU A 16 13.62 -3.92 14.46
N MET A 17 12.35 -4.10 14.87
CA MET A 17 11.31 -3.08 14.71
C MET A 17 11.63 -1.78 15.44
N LEU A 18 12.27 -1.86 16.62
CA LEU A 18 12.73 -0.69 17.35
C LEU A 18 13.85 0.03 16.58
N GLY A 19 14.79 -0.70 15.98
CA GLY A 19 15.84 -0.15 15.13
C GLY A 19 15.29 0.57 13.90
N GLU A 20 14.29 0.00 13.25
CA GLU A 20 13.57 0.65 12.15
C GLU A 20 12.86 1.93 12.61
N CYS A 21 12.11 1.86 13.73
CA CYS A 21 11.46 3.02 14.32
C CYS A 21 12.45 4.13 14.66
N GLN A 22 13.59 3.79 15.29
CA GLN A 22 14.63 4.74 15.62
C GLN A 22 15.20 5.41 14.36
N THR A 23 15.46 4.63 13.31
CA THR A 23 15.95 5.17 12.04
C THR A 23 14.95 6.15 11.43
N LEU A 24 13.66 5.81 11.43
CA LEU A 24 12.60 6.70 10.97
C LEU A 24 12.54 8.00 11.79
N LEU A 25 12.62 7.90 13.12
CA LEU A 25 12.57 9.07 14.00
C LEU A 25 13.82 9.96 13.85
N LEU A 26 15.01 9.37 13.68
CA LEU A 26 16.25 10.12 13.47
C LEU A 26 16.27 10.90 12.15
N SER A 27 15.43 10.51 11.18
CA SER A 27 15.26 11.26 9.93
C SER A 27 14.39 12.52 10.09
N ILE A 28 13.72 12.70 11.23
CA ILE A 28 12.81 13.82 11.49
C ILE A 28 13.58 14.93 12.22
N SER A 29 13.50 16.15 11.68
CA SER A 29 13.96 17.37 12.35
C SER A 29 12.75 18.15 12.88
N LEU A 30 12.68 18.30 14.20
CA LEU A 30 11.61 19.07 14.86
C LEU A 30 11.93 20.56 14.80
N GLN A 31 10.92 21.37 14.52
CA GLN A 31 11.04 22.82 14.39
C GLN A 31 10.16 23.52 15.42
N ASP A 32 10.77 24.15 16.43
CA ASP A 32 10.07 24.75 17.58
C ASP A 32 9.09 25.88 17.21
N HIS A 33 9.23 26.46 16.02
CA HIS A 33 8.43 27.59 15.55
C HIS A 33 7.32 27.19 14.57
N ILE A 34 7.17 25.89 14.28
CA ILE A 34 6.13 25.38 13.38
C ILE A 34 5.12 24.59 14.20
N GLN A 35 3.84 24.90 14.00
CA GLN A 35 2.77 24.12 14.61
C GLN A 35 2.60 22.78 13.87
N ASP A 36 2.48 21.70 14.64
CA ASP A 36 2.18 20.38 14.10
C ASP A 36 0.84 20.37 13.37
N ARG A 37 0.83 19.80 12.16
CA ARG A 37 -0.37 19.62 11.35
C ARG A 37 -0.38 18.28 10.63
N TRP A 38 -1.56 17.65 10.60
CA TRP A 38 -1.80 16.48 9.76
C TRP A 38 -1.78 16.89 8.29
N GLN A 39 -0.93 16.24 7.50
CA GLN A 39 -0.80 16.51 6.06
C GLN A 39 -0.99 15.21 5.28
N TRP A 40 -1.83 15.27 4.25
CA TRP A 40 -1.95 14.21 3.28
C TRP A 40 -0.83 14.36 2.25
N ARG A 41 0.22 13.54 2.38
CA ARG A 41 1.43 13.64 1.51
C ARG A 41 1.15 13.69 0.00
N PRO A 42 0.18 12.91 -0.54
CA PRO A 42 -0.09 12.95 -1.97
C PRO A 42 -0.69 14.27 -2.48
N ASP A 43 -1.41 15.00 -1.63
CA ASP A 43 -1.99 16.30 -1.97
C ASP A 43 -2.00 17.20 -0.71
N PRO A 44 -0.92 17.98 -0.50
CA PRO A 44 -0.79 18.83 0.68
C PRO A 44 -1.67 20.08 0.65
N ASP A 45 -2.21 20.46 -0.52
CA ASP A 45 -3.01 21.67 -0.70
C ASP A 45 -4.50 21.38 -0.47
N ILE A 46 -5.03 20.31 -1.07
CA ILE A 46 -6.44 19.90 -0.94
C ILE A 46 -6.64 18.98 0.27
N GLY A 47 -5.62 18.22 0.65
CA GLY A 47 -5.68 17.25 1.74
C GLY A 47 -6.25 15.90 1.32
N TYR A 48 -6.68 15.12 2.31
CA TYR A 48 -7.23 13.79 2.07
C TYR A 48 -8.62 13.88 1.43
N THR A 49 -8.80 13.24 0.29
CA THR A 49 -10.12 12.97 -0.29
C THR A 49 -10.25 11.48 -0.58
N VAL A 50 -11.44 10.92 -0.34
CA VAL A 50 -11.74 9.51 -0.64
C VAL A 50 -11.47 9.20 -2.12
N ARG A 51 -11.85 10.12 -3.02
CA ARG A 51 -11.60 10.00 -4.46
C ARG A 51 -10.11 9.96 -4.78
N GLY A 52 -9.31 10.88 -4.24
CA GLY A 52 -7.87 10.92 -4.49
C GLY A 52 -7.16 9.68 -3.93
N ALA A 53 -7.53 9.24 -2.73
CA ALA A 53 -7.01 8.01 -2.14
C ALA A 53 -7.35 6.78 -3.00
N TYR A 54 -8.61 6.67 -3.45
CA TYR A 54 -9.04 5.59 -4.33
C TYR A 54 -8.27 5.59 -5.66
N GLN A 55 -8.06 6.75 -6.27
CA GLN A 55 -7.26 6.90 -7.50
C GLN A 55 -5.81 6.48 -7.29
N LEU A 56 -5.18 6.85 -6.17
CA LEU A 56 -3.80 6.47 -5.86
C LEU A 56 -3.65 4.95 -5.68
N LEU A 57 -4.59 4.32 -4.98
CA LEU A 57 -4.59 2.88 -4.77
C LEU A 57 -4.81 2.12 -6.09
N THR A 58 -5.77 2.58 -6.91
CA THR A 58 -6.09 1.95 -8.20
C THR A 58 -5.10 2.26 -9.33
N ALA A 59 -4.30 3.33 -9.22
CA ALA A 59 -3.24 3.64 -10.18
C ALA A 59 -2.09 2.63 -10.16
N GLN A 60 -1.84 1.97 -9.02
CA GLN A 60 -0.85 0.88 -8.92
C GLN A 60 -1.40 -0.46 -9.45
N ASP A 61 -2.73 -0.63 -9.43
CA ASP A 61 -3.43 -1.83 -9.90
C ASP A 61 -3.64 -1.87 -11.41
N THR A 62 -3.00 -0.99 -12.18
CA THR A 62 -2.75 -1.29 -13.59
C THR A 62 -1.67 -2.37 -13.65
N VAL A 63 -2.01 -3.59 -13.22
CA VAL A 63 -1.40 -4.80 -13.77
C VAL A 63 -1.38 -4.55 -15.26
N THR A 64 -0.19 -4.40 -15.83
CA THR A 64 -0.07 -4.21 -17.27
C THR A 64 -0.85 -5.37 -17.89
N LEU A 65 -1.94 -5.04 -18.59
CA LEU A 65 -2.82 -6.03 -19.20
C LEU A 65 -2.00 -7.02 -20.03
N ASP A 66 -0.85 -6.55 -20.53
CA ASP A 66 0.22 -7.28 -21.17
C ASP A 66 0.88 -8.38 -20.31
N ALA A 67 1.30 -8.07 -19.06
CA ALA A 67 1.84 -9.07 -18.14
C ALA A 67 0.76 -10.10 -17.73
N ALA A 68 -0.48 -9.65 -17.54
CA ALA A 68 -1.60 -10.55 -17.26
C ALA A 68 -1.94 -11.44 -18.47
N ALA A 69 -1.82 -10.93 -19.71
CA ALA A 69 -2.10 -11.69 -20.93
C ALA A 69 -1.18 -12.92 -21.06
N GLY A 70 0.10 -12.78 -20.72
CA GLY A 70 1.05 -13.91 -20.72
C GLY A 70 0.66 -15.03 -19.75
N LEU A 71 0.06 -14.68 -18.60
CA LEU A 71 -0.43 -15.65 -17.61
C LEU A 71 -1.78 -16.26 -17.99
N ILE A 72 -2.69 -15.47 -18.58
CA ILE A 72 -4.03 -15.90 -18.99
C ILE A 72 -3.96 -16.94 -20.10
N TRP A 73 -3.10 -16.73 -21.09
CA TRP A 73 -2.97 -17.61 -22.27
C TRP A 73 -1.89 -18.70 -22.11
N HIS A 74 -1.43 -18.94 -20.88
CA HIS A 74 -0.38 -19.91 -20.62
C HIS A 74 -0.87 -21.34 -20.95
N PRO A 75 -0.07 -22.19 -21.65
CA PRO A 75 -0.51 -23.51 -22.13
C PRO A 75 -0.95 -24.49 -21.03
N ARG A 76 -0.52 -24.25 -19.79
CA ARG A 76 -0.87 -25.07 -18.61
C ARG A 76 -2.21 -24.67 -17.98
N VAL A 77 -2.82 -23.56 -18.41
CA VAL A 77 -4.10 -23.08 -17.87
C VAL A 77 -5.23 -23.62 -18.76
N PRO A 78 -6.24 -24.30 -18.19
CA PRO A 78 -7.40 -24.75 -18.96
C PRO A 78 -8.13 -23.57 -19.60
N LEU A 79 -8.56 -23.73 -20.85
CA LEU A 79 -9.16 -22.65 -21.66
C LEU A 79 -10.37 -21.97 -20.99
N LYS A 80 -11.17 -22.71 -20.21
CA LYS A 80 -12.29 -22.15 -19.46
C LYS A 80 -11.85 -21.10 -18.43
N VAL A 81 -10.70 -21.32 -17.78
CA VAL A 81 -10.12 -20.40 -16.79
C VAL A 81 -9.57 -19.16 -17.49
N SER A 82 -8.88 -19.33 -18.63
CA SER A 82 -8.39 -18.22 -19.45
C SER A 82 -9.51 -17.30 -19.94
N ILE A 83 -10.59 -17.88 -20.46
CA ILE A 83 -11.77 -17.11 -20.93
C ILE A 83 -12.45 -16.37 -19.77
N PHE A 84 -12.55 -16.99 -18.60
CA PHE A 84 -13.12 -16.35 -17.42
C PHE A 84 -12.27 -15.16 -16.95
N ALA A 85 -10.95 -15.34 -16.79
CA ALA A 85 -10.03 -14.29 -16.39
C ALA A 85 -10.01 -13.12 -17.40
N TRP A 86 -10.05 -13.41 -18.70
CA TRP A 86 -10.14 -12.38 -19.74
C TRP A 86 -11.44 -11.58 -19.69
N ARG A 87 -12.58 -12.22 -19.38
CA ARG A 87 -13.85 -11.52 -19.19
C ARG A 87 -13.87 -10.68 -17.92
N LEU A 88 -13.27 -11.19 -16.84
CA LEU A 88 -13.11 -10.48 -15.57
C LEU A 88 -12.28 -9.20 -15.76
N LEU A 89 -11.12 -9.28 -16.39
CA LEU A 89 -10.25 -8.11 -16.63
C LEU A 89 -10.84 -7.07 -17.58
N ARG A 90 -11.91 -7.42 -18.31
CA ARG A 90 -12.61 -6.50 -19.20
C ARG A 90 -13.93 -5.98 -18.61
N ASP A 91 -14.23 -6.30 -17.35
CA ASP A 91 -15.51 -6.01 -16.69
C ASP A 91 -16.73 -6.50 -17.50
N ARG A 92 -16.58 -7.62 -18.24
CA ARG A 92 -17.63 -8.23 -19.08
C ARG A 92 -18.16 -9.52 -18.48
N LEU A 93 -18.17 -9.64 -17.15
CA LEU A 93 -18.80 -10.78 -16.51
C LEU A 93 -20.33 -10.61 -16.56
N PRO A 94 -21.08 -11.67 -16.90
CA PRO A 94 -22.52 -11.63 -16.79
C PRO A 94 -22.87 -11.52 -15.30
N THR A 95 -23.20 -10.31 -14.87
CA THR A 95 -23.84 -10.09 -13.57
C THR A 95 -25.31 -10.42 -13.73
N ARG A 96 -25.89 -11.08 -12.73
CA ARG A 96 -27.36 -11.18 -12.68
C ARG A 96 -27.92 -9.78 -12.52
N ALA A 97 -28.85 -9.41 -13.40
CA ALA A 97 -29.73 -8.27 -13.22
C ALA A 97 -30.90 -8.65 -12.30
#